data_AF-A0A9E4Z177-F1
#
_entry.id   AF-A0A9E4Z177-F1
#
_cell.length_a   1.000
_cell.length_b   1.000
_cell.length_c   1.000
_cell.angle_alpha   90.00
_cell.angle_beta   90.00
_cell.angle_gamma   90.00
#
_symmetry.space_group_name_H-M   'P 1'
#
loop_
_entity.id
_entity.type
_entity.pdbx_description
1 polymer ?
#
loop_
_entity_poly.entity_id
_entity_poly.type
_entity_poly.pdbx_seq_one_letter_code
_entity_poly.pdbx_strand_id
1 'polypeptide(L)'
;SRRGIGNFGEGDLFSWLPLDSRWDLGLDDLVLQSVEGLAEALAPYDFTYTSPGILDGLYRQTAPEAVWAPRWLAGYIVEDELGLEDDPNLSLLDPACGTGMFVCAALDSLYRTMPQRSNDEMDVLFDAPEMVRGMDRDPLAVALARLNYLLALGDLVQQLHPPFLLPVYLADAGQVPEYQPLGPDGPALTLSTTAGDFPLPEPVVSNPMTLDWVLGRLTNYMDGAQLRLHAQSEDEAVQEVLNAYYNYLTAPKPRTPVPDALTPRQADILLETARGLVHLHIRGEGTLWLHMVQNMAAPAVFSRLGFDRLAGCGSAAFFETWSALYLRPEGRAAMLTSSVGAAPESSLVVTGAEQSLTLRIEGGPIPHDSSWADAKATIRVVKDT
;
A
#
# COMPACT_ATOMS: atom_id res chain seq x y z
N SER A 1 -0.38 7.33 15.57
CA SER A 1 0.40 6.50 16.51
C SER A 1 1.47 7.34 17.23
N ARG A 2 2.07 6.87 18.35
CA ARG A 2 3.17 7.58 19.05
C ARG A 2 4.41 7.82 18.18
N ARG A 3 4.59 7.03 17.12
CA ARG A 3 5.71 7.09 16.17
C ARG A 3 5.38 7.79 14.86
N GLY A 4 4.16 8.32 14.67
CA GLY A 4 3.78 8.96 13.41
C GLY A 4 3.55 8.02 12.22
N ILE A 5 3.66 6.69 12.40
CA ILE A 5 3.29 5.71 11.37
C ILE A 5 1.77 5.65 11.29
N GLY A 6 1.18 6.04 10.15
CA GLY A 6 -0.23 5.87 9.84
C GLY A 6 -0.52 4.52 9.17
N ASN A 7 -1.80 4.24 8.87
CA ASN A 7 -2.32 3.11 8.07
C ASN A 7 -1.71 1.69 8.27
N PHE A 8 -1.05 1.44 9.40
CA PHE A 8 -0.43 0.15 9.73
C PHE A 8 -1.35 -0.75 10.57
N GLY A 9 -1.82 -0.25 11.73
CA GLY A 9 -2.67 -0.99 12.66
C GLY A 9 -3.80 -0.17 13.28
N GLU A 10 -3.91 1.11 12.91
CA GLU A 10 -5.00 1.98 13.33
C GLU A 10 -6.21 1.71 12.44
N GLY A 11 -7.06 0.75 12.82
CA GLY A 11 -8.41 0.65 12.27
C GLY A 11 -8.52 0.13 10.84
N ASP A 12 -7.78 -0.90 10.43
CA ASP A 12 -7.92 -1.51 9.08
C ASP A 12 -9.31 -2.16 8.86
N LEU A 13 -9.59 -2.67 7.65
CA LEU A 13 -10.83 -3.32 7.20
C LEU A 13 -11.40 -4.38 8.17
N PHE A 14 -10.59 -4.94 9.07
CA PHE A 14 -11.00 -5.96 10.05
C PHE A 14 -11.12 -5.46 11.49
N SER A 15 -10.94 -4.17 11.72
CA SER A 15 -10.98 -3.59 13.07
C SER A 15 -12.40 -3.44 13.62
N TRP A 16 -13.44 -3.72 12.81
CA TRP A 16 -14.85 -3.62 13.20
C TRP A 16 -15.35 -4.82 14.02
N LEU A 17 -14.72 -5.99 13.91
CA LEU A 17 -15.22 -7.21 14.58
C LEU A 17 -15.14 -7.16 16.12
N PRO A 18 -14.02 -6.70 16.72
CA PRO A 18 -13.89 -6.72 18.17
C PRO A 18 -14.40 -5.45 18.88
N LEU A 19 -14.66 -4.35 18.17
CA LEU A 19 -14.88 -3.03 18.78
C LEU A 19 -16.27 -2.42 18.52
N ASP A 20 -17.11 -3.08 17.73
CA ASP A 20 -18.39 -2.51 17.34
C ASP A 20 -19.54 -3.02 18.21
N SER A 21 -20.03 -2.12 19.07
CA SER A 21 -21.10 -2.36 20.03
C SER A 21 -22.41 -2.82 19.38
N ARG A 22 -22.61 -2.58 18.07
CA ARG A 22 -23.82 -2.99 17.33
C ARG A 22 -24.01 -4.50 17.29
N TRP A 23 -22.93 -5.27 17.33
CA TRP A 23 -23.03 -6.73 17.28
C TRP A 23 -23.38 -7.34 18.64
N ASP A 24 -23.27 -6.56 19.73
CA ASP A 24 -23.54 -6.98 21.12
C ASP A 24 -22.92 -8.35 21.45
N LEU A 25 -21.73 -8.63 20.89
CA LEU A 25 -21.10 -9.93 21.01
C LEU A 25 -20.45 -10.12 22.40
N GLY A 26 -20.24 -9.02 23.15
CA GLY A 26 -19.59 -9.04 24.46
C GLY A 26 -18.20 -9.68 24.43
N LEU A 27 -17.45 -9.50 23.33
CA LEU A 27 -16.17 -10.16 23.10
C LEU A 27 -14.98 -9.39 23.68
N ASP A 28 -15.21 -8.22 24.29
CA ASP A 28 -14.13 -7.34 24.76
C ASP A 28 -13.12 -8.09 25.63
N ASP A 29 -13.61 -8.84 26.63
CA ASP A 29 -12.77 -9.64 27.52
C ASP A 29 -12.05 -10.78 26.79
N LEU A 30 -12.72 -11.45 25.84
CA LEU A 30 -12.10 -12.54 25.06
C LEU A 30 -11.02 -12.01 24.12
N VAL A 31 -11.28 -10.87 23.47
CA VAL A 31 -10.31 -10.20 22.59
C VAL A 31 -9.11 -9.77 23.40
N LEU A 32 -9.33 -9.14 24.55
CA LEU A 32 -8.24 -8.73 25.44
C LEU A 32 -7.41 -9.94 25.89
N GLN A 33 -8.06 -11.01 26.38
CA GLN A 33 -7.38 -12.25 26.76
C GLN A 33 -6.61 -12.89 25.60
N SER A 34 -7.17 -12.85 24.39
CA SER A 34 -6.51 -13.40 23.19
C SER A 34 -5.27 -12.58 22.82
N VAL A 35 -5.37 -11.25 22.85
CA VAL A 35 -4.25 -10.35 22.57
C VAL A 35 -3.16 -10.47 23.64
N GLU A 36 -3.54 -10.54 24.91
CA GLU A 36 -2.61 -10.78 26.02
C GLU A 36 -1.90 -12.13 25.86
N GLY A 37 -2.63 -13.21 25.59
CA GLY A 37 -2.05 -14.53 25.38
C GLY A 37 -1.10 -14.58 24.17
N LEU A 38 -1.42 -13.88 23.07
CA LEU A 38 -0.54 -13.74 21.92
C LEU A 38 0.73 -12.93 22.28
N ALA A 39 0.58 -11.83 23.02
CA ALA A 39 1.71 -11.01 23.46
C ALA A 39 2.65 -11.80 24.39
N GLU A 40 2.10 -12.56 25.34
CA GLU A 40 2.87 -13.45 26.23
C GLU A 40 3.59 -14.55 25.45
N ALA A 41 2.94 -15.15 24.45
CA ALA A 41 3.56 -16.17 23.60
C ALA A 41 4.71 -15.61 22.76
N LEU A 42 4.63 -14.34 22.36
CA LEU A 42 5.66 -13.66 21.56
C LEU A 42 6.78 -13.04 22.41
N ALA A 43 6.55 -12.77 23.69
CA ALA A 43 7.50 -12.10 24.59
C ALA A 43 8.90 -12.77 24.70
N PRO A 44 9.06 -14.11 24.60
CA PRO A 44 10.38 -14.74 24.69
C PRO A 44 11.26 -14.58 23.44
N TYR A 45 10.69 -14.17 22.30
CA TYR A 45 11.41 -14.06 21.03
C TYR A 45 12.12 -12.70 20.93
N ASP A 46 13.38 -12.72 20.48
CA ASP A 46 14.15 -11.51 20.21
C ASP A 46 13.94 -11.07 18.76
N PHE A 47 13.28 -9.92 18.59
CA PHE A 47 13.01 -9.32 17.28
C PHE A 47 14.00 -8.19 16.92
N THR A 48 15.07 -7.99 17.70
CA THR A 48 16.03 -6.89 17.50
C THR A 48 16.70 -6.94 16.13
N TYR A 49 16.97 -8.13 15.60
CA TYR A 49 17.65 -8.33 14.31
C TYR A 49 16.75 -8.95 13.25
N THR A 50 15.48 -8.53 13.22
CA THR A 50 14.49 -9.03 12.28
C THR A 50 14.69 -8.47 10.88
N SER A 51 14.59 -9.32 9.86
CA SER A 51 14.56 -8.91 8.46
C SER A 51 13.15 -8.99 7.87
N PRO A 52 12.85 -8.20 6.81
CA PRO A 52 11.67 -8.42 5.99
C PRO A 52 11.53 -9.90 5.59
N GLY A 53 10.33 -10.44 5.73
CA GLY A 53 9.98 -11.82 5.37
C GLY A 53 9.90 -12.81 6.52
N ILE A 54 10.12 -12.37 7.77
CA ILE A 54 10.11 -13.26 8.94
C ILE A 54 8.82 -14.07 9.10
N LEU A 55 7.67 -13.52 8.67
CA LEU A 55 6.34 -14.17 8.77
C LEU A 55 5.88 -14.83 7.47
N ASP A 56 6.65 -14.76 6.39
CA ASP A 56 6.24 -15.28 5.07
C ASP A 56 6.04 -16.80 5.09
N GLY A 57 6.79 -17.50 5.95
CA GLY A 57 6.60 -18.93 6.18
C GLY A 57 5.22 -19.27 6.75
N LEU A 58 4.63 -18.39 7.56
CA LEU A 58 3.27 -18.56 8.10
C LEU A 58 2.23 -18.21 7.04
N TYR A 59 2.43 -17.12 6.30
CA TYR A 59 1.54 -16.73 5.20
C TYR A 59 1.45 -17.80 4.09
N ARG A 60 2.58 -18.41 3.73
CA ARG A 60 2.57 -19.51 2.73
C ARG A 60 1.75 -20.73 3.16
N GLN A 61 1.57 -20.94 4.46
CA GLN A 61 0.69 -22.02 4.94
C GLN A 61 -0.79 -21.66 4.76
N THR A 62 -1.14 -20.38 4.74
CA THR A 62 -2.50 -19.91 4.51
C THR A 62 -2.83 -19.73 3.03
N ALA A 63 -1.82 -19.50 2.18
CA ALA A 63 -1.96 -19.30 0.73
C ALA A 63 -0.97 -20.18 -0.07
N PRO A 64 -1.11 -21.52 -0.06
CA PRO A 64 -0.14 -22.46 -0.66
C PRO A 64 -0.04 -22.36 -2.19
N GLU A 65 -1.07 -21.83 -2.86
CA GLU A 65 -1.11 -21.62 -4.31
C GLU A 65 -0.46 -20.30 -4.77
N ALA A 66 -0.13 -19.40 -3.85
CA ALA A 66 0.46 -18.11 -4.18
C ALA A 66 1.89 -18.30 -4.73
N VAL A 67 2.16 -17.67 -5.88
CA VAL A 67 3.53 -17.55 -6.40
C VAL A 67 4.25 -16.50 -5.56
N TRP A 68 5.42 -16.84 -5.04
CA TRP A 68 6.21 -15.96 -4.18
C TRP A 68 7.68 -15.96 -4.63
N ALA A 69 8.36 -14.84 -4.40
CA ALA A 69 9.78 -14.69 -4.67
C ALA A 69 10.57 -14.76 -3.35
N PRO A 70 11.63 -15.59 -3.24
CA PRO A 70 12.57 -15.46 -2.13
C PRO A 70 13.30 -14.11 -2.20
N ARG A 71 13.81 -13.64 -1.06
CA ARG A 71 14.43 -12.31 -0.91
C ARG A 71 15.55 -12.08 -1.92
N TRP A 72 16.47 -13.03 -2.07
CA TRP A 72 17.58 -12.92 -3.02
C TRP A 72 17.11 -12.76 -4.47
N LEU A 73 16.00 -13.38 -4.84
CA LEU A 73 15.47 -13.35 -6.20
C LEU A 73 14.75 -12.03 -6.48
N ALA A 74 13.99 -11.53 -5.49
CA ALA A 74 13.44 -10.18 -5.54
C ALA A 74 14.56 -9.13 -5.68
N GLY A 75 15.64 -9.27 -4.89
CA GLY A 75 16.83 -8.42 -4.99
C GLY A 75 17.48 -8.46 -6.37
N TYR A 76 17.75 -9.64 -6.92
CA TYR A 76 18.26 -9.76 -8.30
C TYR A 76 17.37 -9.06 -9.33
N ILE A 77 16.06 -9.31 -9.29
CA ILE A 77 15.12 -8.73 -10.26
C ILE A 77 15.10 -7.21 -10.13
N VAL A 78 15.05 -6.68 -8.91
CA VAL A 78 14.97 -5.24 -8.68
C VAL A 78 16.29 -4.53 -9.02
N GLU A 79 17.42 -5.07 -8.55
CA GLU A 79 18.72 -4.43 -8.66
C GLU A 79 19.31 -4.60 -10.07
N ASP A 80 19.42 -5.84 -10.55
CA ASP A 80 20.10 -6.15 -11.81
C ASP A 80 19.16 -6.07 -13.02
N GLU A 81 17.95 -6.66 -12.94
CA GLU A 81 17.04 -6.68 -14.09
C GLU A 81 16.23 -5.38 -14.24
N LEU A 82 15.84 -4.73 -13.16
CA LEU A 82 15.13 -3.45 -13.23
C LEU A 82 16.08 -2.25 -13.09
N GLY A 83 17.34 -2.47 -12.71
CA GLY A 83 18.37 -1.42 -12.69
C GLY A 83 18.16 -0.37 -11.60
N LEU A 84 17.48 -0.71 -10.50
CA LEU A 84 17.32 0.21 -9.37
C LEU A 84 18.63 0.47 -8.60
N GLU A 85 19.66 -0.37 -8.81
CA GLU A 85 21.00 -0.11 -8.26
C GLU A 85 21.72 1.01 -9.04
N ASP A 86 21.38 1.18 -10.33
CA ASP A 86 22.07 2.10 -11.25
C ASP A 86 21.50 3.53 -11.23
N ASP A 87 20.21 3.69 -10.95
CA ASP A 87 19.55 5.01 -10.90
C ASP A 87 18.61 5.10 -9.69
N PRO A 88 18.97 5.90 -8.67
CA PRO A 88 18.20 6.02 -7.44
C PRO A 88 16.91 6.81 -7.62
N ASN A 89 16.61 7.36 -8.81
CA ASN A 89 15.40 8.14 -9.11
C ASN A 89 14.26 7.31 -9.69
N LEU A 90 14.50 6.02 -9.96
CA LEU A 90 13.51 5.13 -10.56
C LEU A 90 12.41 4.78 -9.56
N SER A 91 11.16 5.02 -9.96
CA SER A 91 9.97 4.55 -9.23
C SER A 91 9.62 3.10 -9.58
N LEU A 92 9.14 2.35 -8.60
CA LEU A 92 8.73 0.95 -8.73
C LEU A 92 7.32 0.73 -8.17
N LEU A 93 6.49 0.00 -8.93
CA LEU A 93 5.23 -0.56 -8.48
C LEU A 93 5.29 -2.08 -8.50
N ASP A 94 4.81 -2.71 -7.43
CA ASP A 94 4.39 -4.11 -7.44
C ASP A 94 2.85 -4.20 -7.31
N PRO A 95 2.12 -4.49 -8.41
CA PRO A 95 0.66 -4.46 -8.45
C PRO A 95 -0.01 -5.68 -7.80
N ALA A 96 0.75 -6.72 -7.43
CA ALA A 96 0.28 -7.90 -6.73
C ALA A 96 1.38 -8.37 -5.76
N CYS A 97 1.66 -7.51 -4.79
CA CYS A 97 2.90 -7.52 -4.03
C CYS A 97 3.04 -8.65 -3.01
N GLY A 98 1.97 -9.39 -2.73
CA GLY A 98 1.95 -10.42 -1.70
C GLY A 98 2.43 -9.85 -0.37
N THR A 99 3.43 -10.48 0.23
CA THR A 99 4.09 -10.03 1.47
C THR A 99 5.11 -8.90 1.25
N GLY A 100 5.21 -8.33 0.04
CA GLY A 100 5.99 -7.13 -0.25
C GLY A 100 7.46 -7.35 -0.55
N MET A 101 7.87 -8.52 -1.05
CA MET A 101 9.31 -8.83 -1.27
C MET A 101 9.99 -7.91 -2.29
N PHE A 102 9.36 -7.60 -3.43
CA PHE A 102 9.92 -6.67 -4.40
C PHE A 102 9.94 -5.23 -3.88
N VAL A 103 8.91 -4.85 -3.12
CA VAL A 103 8.85 -3.55 -2.42
C VAL A 103 10.02 -3.43 -1.45
N CYS A 104 10.31 -4.44 -0.64
CA CYS A 104 11.44 -4.44 0.28
C CYS A 104 12.79 -4.39 -0.44
N ALA A 105 12.95 -5.15 -1.53
CA ALA A 105 14.17 -5.11 -2.35
C ALA A 105 14.39 -3.73 -2.98
N ALA A 106 13.33 -3.04 -3.39
CA ALA A 106 13.41 -1.67 -3.91
C ALA A 106 13.79 -0.66 -2.82
N LEU A 107 13.27 -0.80 -1.61
CA LEU A 107 13.67 0.01 -0.46
C LEU A 107 15.13 -0.21 -0.07
N ASP A 108 15.58 -1.46 -0.04
CA ASP A 108 16.99 -1.80 0.19
C ASP A 108 17.90 -1.14 -0.87
N SER A 109 17.52 -1.19 -2.14
CA SER A 109 18.24 -0.54 -3.24
C SER A 109 18.26 0.98 -3.10
N LEU A 110 17.12 1.57 -2.76
CA LEU A 110 17.00 3.02 -2.51
C LEU A 110 17.92 3.44 -1.35
N TYR A 111 17.90 2.74 -0.23
CA TYR A 111 18.78 3.03 0.92
C TYR A 111 20.27 2.97 0.55
N ARG A 112 20.70 1.95 -0.21
CA ARG A 112 22.10 1.79 -0.63
C ARG A 112 22.55 2.85 -1.63
N THR A 113 21.64 3.32 -2.47
CA THR A 113 21.92 4.32 -3.52
C THR A 113 21.67 5.76 -3.05
N MET A 114 21.04 5.96 -1.89
CA MET A 114 20.76 7.29 -1.33
C MET A 114 21.94 8.24 -1.22
N PRO A 115 23.18 7.81 -0.87
CA PRO A 115 24.33 8.71 -0.85
C PRO A 115 24.59 9.43 -2.19
N GLN A 116 23.99 8.95 -3.29
CA GLN A 116 24.04 9.59 -4.61
C GLN A 116 23.02 10.73 -4.76
N ARG A 117 21.93 10.73 -3.96
CA ARG A 117 20.83 11.71 -3.98
C ARG A 117 20.94 12.74 -2.86
N SER A 118 21.13 12.26 -1.63
CA SER A 118 21.17 13.09 -0.43
C SER A 118 22.18 12.55 0.57
N ASN A 119 22.59 13.42 1.49
CA ASN A 119 23.49 13.10 2.57
C ASN A 119 22.74 12.86 3.91
N ASP A 120 21.40 12.92 3.90
CA ASP A 120 20.55 12.61 5.05
C ASP A 120 19.73 11.33 4.78
N GLU A 121 19.97 10.29 5.58
CA GLU A 121 19.24 9.03 5.48
C GLU A 121 17.73 9.20 5.77
N MET A 122 17.34 10.25 6.50
CA MET A 122 15.93 10.55 6.75
C MET A 122 15.15 10.91 5.49
N ASP A 123 15.83 11.32 4.42
CA ASP A 123 15.17 11.58 3.12
C ASP A 123 14.56 10.31 2.54
N VAL A 124 15.10 9.12 2.87
CA VAL A 124 14.50 7.81 2.49
C VAL A 124 13.07 7.70 2.98
N LEU A 125 12.80 8.17 4.20
CA LEU A 125 11.49 8.03 4.81
C LEU A 125 10.42 8.85 4.07
N PHE A 126 10.83 9.92 3.38
CA PHE A 126 9.94 10.79 2.61
C PHE A 126 9.88 10.40 1.12
N ASP A 127 11.00 9.98 0.55
CA ASP A 127 11.08 9.59 -0.87
C ASP A 127 10.47 8.21 -1.10
N ALA A 128 10.66 7.26 -0.17
CA ALA A 128 10.23 5.89 -0.35
C ALA A 128 8.70 5.74 -0.60
N PRO A 129 7.80 6.44 0.12
CA PRO A 129 6.37 6.40 -0.16
C PRO A 129 5.98 6.90 -1.57
N GLU A 130 6.75 7.82 -2.13
CA GLU A 130 6.52 8.37 -3.45
C GLU A 130 7.07 7.46 -4.56
N MET A 131 8.14 6.72 -4.27
CA MET A 131 8.88 5.95 -5.26
C MET A 131 8.54 4.48 -5.30
N VAL A 132 8.30 3.85 -4.15
CA VAL A 132 8.13 2.40 -4.04
C VAL A 132 6.77 2.10 -3.48
N ARG A 133 5.88 1.55 -4.31
CA ARG A 133 4.47 1.32 -3.95
C ARG A 133 4.05 -0.11 -4.24
N GLY A 134 3.02 -0.57 -3.52
CA GLY A 134 2.49 -1.91 -3.66
C GLY A 134 0.97 -1.95 -3.63
N MET A 135 0.37 -2.98 -4.25
CA MET A 135 -1.03 -3.35 -4.03
C MET A 135 -1.16 -4.86 -3.92
N ASP A 136 -2.14 -5.32 -3.17
CA ASP A 136 -2.60 -6.71 -3.24
C ASP A 136 -4.09 -6.80 -2.89
N ARG A 137 -4.76 -7.85 -3.34
CA ARG A 137 -6.16 -8.15 -3.02
C ARG A 137 -6.32 -8.98 -1.74
N ASP A 138 -5.26 -9.62 -1.27
CA ASP A 138 -5.26 -10.35 -0.01
C ASP A 138 -4.92 -9.39 1.15
N PRO A 139 -5.84 -9.15 2.08
CA PRO A 139 -5.62 -8.21 3.17
C PRO A 139 -4.61 -8.70 4.20
N LEU A 140 -4.42 -10.01 4.38
CA LEU A 140 -3.33 -10.53 5.21
C LEU A 140 -1.98 -10.27 4.54
N ALA A 141 -1.90 -10.44 3.22
CA ALA A 141 -0.70 -10.12 2.46
C ALA A 141 -0.34 -8.64 2.56
N VAL A 142 -1.31 -7.74 2.38
CA VAL A 142 -1.13 -6.28 2.54
C VAL A 142 -0.63 -5.92 3.95
N ALA A 143 -1.21 -6.51 5.00
CA ALA A 143 -0.76 -6.27 6.37
C ALA A 143 0.72 -6.69 6.57
N LEU A 144 1.10 -7.85 6.02
CA LEU A 144 2.48 -8.34 6.06
C LEU A 144 3.43 -7.52 5.18
N ALA A 145 2.98 -7.05 4.02
CA ALA A 145 3.75 -6.16 3.16
C ALA A 145 4.03 -4.82 3.85
N ARG A 146 3.05 -4.25 4.57
CA ARG A 146 3.25 -3.05 5.40
C ARG A 146 4.23 -3.31 6.56
N LEU A 147 4.16 -4.47 7.20
CA LEU A 147 5.14 -4.88 8.23
C LEU A 147 6.54 -4.98 7.63
N ASN A 148 6.68 -5.68 6.50
CA ASN A 148 7.95 -5.88 5.82
C ASN A 148 8.53 -4.56 5.29
N TYR A 149 7.68 -3.62 4.85
CA TYR A 149 8.07 -2.25 4.51
C TYR A 149 8.71 -1.54 5.71
N LEU A 150 8.10 -1.61 6.90
CA LEU A 150 8.66 -1.03 8.12
C LEU A 150 9.98 -1.70 8.52
N LEU A 151 10.06 -3.02 8.40
CA LEU A 151 11.30 -3.77 8.66
C LEU A 151 12.41 -3.39 7.68
N ALA A 152 12.08 -3.10 6.43
CA ALA A 152 13.05 -2.66 5.41
C ALA A 152 13.56 -1.24 5.69
N LEU A 153 12.72 -0.35 6.22
CA LEU A 153 13.14 0.97 6.68
C LEU A 153 14.00 0.92 7.97
N GLY A 154 13.91 -0.16 8.74
CA GLY A 154 14.78 -0.44 9.89
C GLY A 154 14.74 0.65 10.97
N ASP A 155 15.91 1.13 11.39
CA ASP A 155 16.03 2.12 12.47
C ASP A 155 15.49 3.51 12.10
N LEU A 156 15.30 3.83 10.80
CA LEU A 156 14.78 5.13 10.36
C LEU A 156 13.40 5.42 10.94
N VAL A 157 12.52 4.41 11.00
CA VAL A 157 11.17 4.55 11.58
C VAL A 157 11.17 4.63 13.11
N GLN A 158 12.31 4.39 13.76
CA GLN A 158 12.48 4.58 15.20
C GLN A 158 12.95 6.00 15.57
N GLN A 159 13.40 6.78 14.60
CA GLN A 159 13.80 8.18 14.80
C GLN A 159 12.56 9.10 14.88
N LEU A 160 12.77 10.36 15.28
CA LEU A 160 11.70 11.35 15.26
C LEU A 160 11.47 11.83 13.83
N HIS A 161 10.28 11.58 13.30
CA HIS A 161 9.89 12.01 11.97
C HIS A 161 8.43 12.52 11.96
N PRO A 162 8.06 13.35 10.96
CA PRO A 162 6.67 13.68 10.69
C PRO A 162 5.85 12.41 10.41
N PRO A 163 4.51 12.48 10.53
CA PRO A 163 3.68 11.35 10.17
C PRO A 163 3.86 10.95 8.70
N PHE A 164 3.92 9.65 8.44
CA PHE A 164 3.99 9.10 7.08
C PHE A 164 3.06 7.88 6.96
N LEU A 165 2.77 7.51 5.72
CA LEU A 165 1.90 6.40 5.36
C LEU A 165 2.69 5.33 4.62
N LEU A 166 2.29 4.08 4.79
CA LEU A 166 2.84 2.94 4.08
C LEU A 166 2.11 2.81 2.73
N PRO A 167 2.80 2.96 1.58
CA PRO A 167 2.17 3.05 0.26
C PRO A 167 1.79 1.66 -0.31
N VAL A 168 1.18 0.82 0.52
CA VAL A 168 0.72 -0.52 0.17
C VAL A 168 -0.80 -0.60 0.37
N TYR A 169 -1.54 -0.88 -0.70
CA TYR A 169 -3.00 -0.75 -0.73
C TYR A 169 -3.71 -2.09 -0.98
N LEU A 170 -4.87 -2.28 -0.34
CA LEU A 170 -5.77 -3.42 -0.51
C LEU A 170 -6.63 -3.23 -1.76
N ALA A 171 -6.10 -3.60 -2.92
CA ALA A 171 -6.76 -3.36 -4.19
C ALA A 171 -6.48 -4.47 -5.22
N ASP A 172 -7.42 -4.65 -6.15
CA ASP A 172 -7.20 -5.47 -7.34
C ASP A 172 -6.64 -4.57 -8.46
N ALA A 173 -5.39 -4.80 -8.84
CA ALA A 173 -4.72 -4.05 -9.90
C ALA A 173 -5.33 -4.25 -11.30
N GLY A 174 -6.17 -5.26 -11.50
CA GLY A 174 -6.93 -5.41 -12.75
C GLY A 174 -8.20 -4.53 -12.79
N GLN A 175 -8.66 -4.03 -11.65
CA GLN A 175 -9.88 -3.25 -11.52
C GLN A 175 -9.54 -1.76 -11.39
N VAL A 176 -9.37 -1.08 -12.53
CA VAL A 176 -9.07 0.36 -12.58
C VAL A 176 -10.37 1.15 -12.75
N PRO A 177 -10.84 1.90 -11.74
CA PRO A 177 -12.03 2.73 -11.90
C PRO A 177 -11.81 3.84 -12.94
N GLU A 178 -12.84 4.12 -13.74
CA GLU A 178 -12.75 5.10 -14.82
C GLU A 178 -12.94 6.54 -14.30
N TYR A 179 -12.14 7.46 -14.85
CA TYR A 179 -12.35 8.88 -14.67
C TYR A 179 -13.51 9.35 -15.53
N GLN A 180 -14.50 9.99 -14.91
CA GLN A 180 -15.61 10.58 -15.64
C GLN A 180 -15.30 12.04 -15.99
N PRO A 181 -15.51 12.47 -17.25
CA PRO A 181 -15.35 13.86 -17.63
C PRO A 181 -16.49 14.69 -17.04
N LEU A 182 -16.19 15.55 -16.06
CA LEU A 182 -17.15 16.50 -15.47
C LEU A 182 -17.16 17.84 -16.22
N GLY A 183 -17.25 17.80 -17.55
CA GLY A 183 -17.33 19.02 -18.36
C GLY A 183 -16.09 19.93 -18.21
N PRO A 184 -16.24 21.27 -18.15
CA PRO A 184 -15.12 22.22 -18.08
C PRO A 184 -14.29 22.15 -16.77
N ASP A 185 -14.71 21.30 -15.81
CA ASP A 185 -14.25 21.32 -14.42
C ASP A 185 -13.16 20.28 -14.11
N GLY A 186 -12.68 19.57 -15.14
CA GLY A 186 -11.67 18.52 -15.03
C GLY A 186 -12.26 17.14 -14.71
N PRO A 187 -11.49 16.05 -14.87
CA PRO A 187 -11.97 14.70 -14.57
C PRO A 187 -12.15 14.49 -13.07
N ALA A 188 -13.16 13.73 -12.63
CA ALA A 188 -13.20 13.16 -11.28
C ALA A 188 -13.25 11.64 -11.34
N LEU A 189 -12.81 11.01 -10.26
CA LEU A 189 -12.90 9.57 -10.10
C LEU A 189 -14.16 9.26 -9.29
N THR A 190 -15.11 8.52 -9.86
CA THR A 190 -16.31 8.07 -9.12
C THR A 190 -16.16 6.61 -8.78
N LEU A 191 -16.12 6.29 -7.49
CA LEU A 191 -16.10 4.92 -7.01
C LEU A 191 -17.53 4.44 -6.76
N SER A 192 -18.05 3.61 -7.65
CA SER A 192 -19.39 3.03 -7.50
C SER A 192 -19.35 1.74 -6.68
N THR A 193 -20.14 1.71 -5.60
CA THR A 193 -20.17 0.61 -4.64
C THR A 193 -21.59 0.21 -4.27
N THR A 194 -21.75 -0.87 -3.50
CA THR A 194 -23.04 -1.27 -2.95
C THR A 194 -23.58 -0.30 -1.90
N ALA A 195 -22.74 0.53 -1.27
CA ALA A 195 -23.16 1.56 -0.33
C ALA A 195 -23.45 2.92 -0.99
N GLY A 196 -23.20 3.05 -2.29
CA GLY A 196 -23.40 4.27 -3.06
C GLY A 196 -22.16 4.67 -3.87
N ASP A 197 -22.26 5.83 -4.50
CA ASP A 197 -21.18 6.41 -5.29
C ASP A 197 -20.36 7.39 -4.43
N PHE A 198 -19.04 7.29 -4.53
CA PHE A 198 -18.09 8.17 -3.85
C PHE A 198 -17.26 8.94 -4.89
N PRO A 199 -17.69 10.14 -5.30
CA PRO A 199 -16.93 10.96 -6.23
C PRO A 199 -15.75 11.66 -5.54
N LEU A 200 -14.58 11.60 -6.18
CA LEU A 200 -13.32 12.13 -5.67
C LEU A 200 -12.73 13.11 -6.69
N PRO A 201 -12.49 14.38 -6.32
CA PRO A 201 -11.96 15.38 -7.23
C PRO A 201 -10.49 15.10 -7.55
N GLU A 202 -10.05 15.49 -8.75
CA GLU A 202 -8.70 15.19 -9.27
C GLU A 202 -7.54 15.48 -8.30
N PRO A 203 -7.47 16.63 -7.60
CA PRO A 203 -6.34 16.90 -6.71
C PRO A 203 -6.23 15.89 -5.57
N VAL A 204 -7.35 15.29 -5.15
CA VAL A 204 -7.41 14.31 -4.06
C VAL A 204 -6.93 12.94 -4.54
N VAL A 205 -7.14 12.60 -5.81
CA VAL A 205 -6.72 11.32 -6.43
C VAL A 205 -5.48 11.47 -7.31
N SER A 206 -4.74 12.57 -7.17
CA SER A 206 -3.45 12.77 -7.83
C SER A 206 -2.31 12.01 -7.14
N ASN A 207 -2.42 11.86 -5.82
CA ASN A 207 -1.49 11.14 -4.96
C ASN A 207 -2.29 10.42 -3.87
N PRO A 208 -2.10 9.11 -3.64
CA PRO A 208 -2.83 8.39 -2.60
C PRO A 208 -2.59 8.94 -1.20
N MET A 209 -1.40 9.49 -0.91
CA MET A 209 -1.13 10.12 0.38
C MET A 209 -2.03 11.34 0.62
N THR A 210 -2.37 12.09 -0.44
CA THR A 210 -3.34 13.18 -0.36
C THR A 210 -4.74 12.65 -0.04
N LEU A 211 -5.17 11.59 -0.72
CA LEU A 211 -6.45 10.92 -0.45
C LEU A 211 -6.52 10.45 1.00
N ASP A 212 -5.50 9.71 1.44
CA ASP A 212 -5.39 9.16 2.78
C ASP A 212 -5.37 10.26 3.85
N TRP A 213 -4.67 11.36 3.59
CA TRP A 213 -4.64 12.50 4.51
C TRP A 213 -6.02 13.17 4.62
N VAL A 214 -6.65 13.44 3.49
CA VAL A 214 -7.94 14.15 3.43
C VAL A 214 -9.04 13.28 4.05
N LEU A 215 -9.14 12.01 3.66
CA LEU A 215 -10.10 11.07 4.22
C LEU A 215 -9.75 10.65 5.65
N GLY A 216 -8.48 10.54 6.00
CA GLY A 216 -8.05 10.32 7.38
C GLY A 216 -8.50 11.43 8.32
N ARG A 217 -8.56 12.69 7.84
CA ARG A 217 -9.10 13.81 8.62
C ARG A 217 -10.62 13.75 8.81
N LEU A 218 -11.35 13.16 7.86
CA LEU A 218 -12.80 13.00 7.91
C LEU A 218 -13.26 12.22 9.15
N THR A 219 -12.43 11.31 9.68
CA THR A 219 -12.71 10.54 10.92
C THR A 219 -13.13 11.44 12.10
N ASN A 220 -12.47 12.58 12.29
CA ASN A 220 -12.83 13.53 13.37
C ASN A 220 -14.24 14.11 13.19
N TYR A 221 -14.68 14.28 11.94
CA TYR A 221 -16.00 14.81 11.61
C TYR A 221 -17.06 13.71 11.68
N MET A 222 -16.70 12.47 11.33
CA MET A 222 -17.52 11.28 11.53
C MET A 222 -17.83 11.09 13.02
N ASP A 223 -16.81 11.06 13.89
CA ASP A 223 -16.97 10.99 15.34
C ASP A 223 -17.75 12.21 15.87
N GLY A 224 -17.46 13.39 15.33
CA GLY A 224 -18.17 14.62 15.66
C GLY A 224 -19.67 14.58 15.34
N ALA A 225 -20.08 13.88 14.28
CA ALA A 225 -21.49 13.70 13.93
C ALA A 225 -22.17 12.73 14.89
N GLN A 226 -21.51 11.59 15.17
CA GLN A 226 -21.99 10.60 16.13
C GLN A 226 -22.22 11.23 17.50
N LEU A 227 -21.26 12.04 17.96
CA LEU A 227 -21.35 12.76 19.22
C LEU A 227 -22.47 13.79 19.25
N ARG A 228 -23.00 14.30 18.13
CA ARG A 228 -24.07 15.32 18.11
C ARG A 228 -25.47 14.73 18.20
N LEU A 229 -25.64 13.44 17.91
CA LEU A 229 -26.95 12.77 17.90
C LEU A 229 -27.67 12.78 19.26
N HIS A 230 -26.98 13.08 20.36
CA HIS A 230 -27.62 13.25 21.67
C HIS A 230 -28.45 14.54 21.82
N ALA A 231 -28.22 15.53 20.96
CA ALA A 231 -28.80 16.88 21.10
C ALA A 231 -29.58 17.37 19.87
N GLN A 232 -29.33 16.80 18.68
CA GLN A 232 -29.91 17.26 17.43
C GLN A 232 -30.25 16.11 16.49
N SER A 233 -31.01 16.39 15.44
CA SER A 233 -31.36 15.39 14.42
C SER A 233 -30.13 14.93 13.63
N GLU A 234 -30.22 13.76 13.00
CA GLU A 234 -29.15 13.23 12.12
C GLU A 234 -28.80 14.24 11.01
N ASP A 235 -29.79 14.80 10.34
CA ASP A 235 -29.59 15.75 9.24
C ASP A 235 -28.85 17.03 9.71
N GLU A 236 -29.22 17.56 10.88
CA GLU A 236 -28.54 18.72 11.47
C GLU A 236 -27.10 18.37 11.87
N ALA A 237 -26.88 17.23 12.53
CA ALA A 237 -25.55 16.75 12.91
C ALA A 237 -24.62 16.59 11.71
N VAL A 238 -25.09 15.91 10.67
CA VAL A 238 -24.37 15.69 9.42
C VAL A 238 -24.06 17.03 8.74
N GLN A 239 -25.05 17.92 8.61
CA GLN A 239 -24.85 19.19 7.93
C GLN A 239 -23.82 20.09 8.64
N GLU A 240 -23.84 20.14 9.98
CA GLU A 240 -22.88 20.94 10.74
C GLU A 240 -21.43 20.45 10.60
N VAL A 241 -21.21 19.13 10.70
CA VAL A 241 -19.84 18.60 10.54
C VAL A 241 -19.34 18.75 9.11
N LEU A 242 -20.22 18.62 8.11
CA LEU A 242 -19.87 18.84 6.71
C LEU A 242 -19.53 20.31 6.43
N ASN A 243 -20.24 21.26 7.04
CA ASN A 243 -19.88 22.67 6.96
C ASN A 243 -18.47 22.93 7.55
N ALA A 244 -18.16 22.31 8.69
CA ALA A 244 -16.84 22.41 9.30
C ALA A 244 -15.75 21.75 8.45
N TYR A 245 -16.05 20.63 7.80
CA TYR A 245 -15.13 19.93 6.90
C TYR A 245 -14.88 20.73 5.61
N TYR A 246 -15.92 21.32 5.02
CA TYR A 246 -15.79 22.22 3.87
C TYR A 246 -14.84 23.39 4.16
N ASN A 247 -14.95 24.01 5.34
CA ASN A 247 -14.06 25.08 5.76
C ASN A 247 -12.61 24.59 5.88
N TYR A 248 -12.39 23.37 6.36
CA TYR A 248 -11.05 22.76 6.40
C TYR A 248 -10.48 22.50 5.00
N LEU A 249 -11.31 22.00 4.07
CA LEU A 249 -10.89 21.67 2.71
C LEU A 249 -10.47 22.91 1.91
N THR A 250 -11.16 24.04 2.12
CA THR A 250 -10.98 25.29 1.37
C THR A 250 -10.02 26.27 2.04
N ALA A 251 -9.61 26.04 3.29
CA ALA A 251 -8.69 26.91 4.00
C ALA A 251 -7.24 26.75 3.49
N PRO A 252 -6.50 27.87 3.29
CA PRO A 252 -5.07 27.80 2.98
C PRO A 252 -4.29 27.22 4.15
N LYS A 253 -3.39 26.28 3.86
CA LYS A 253 -2.67 25.53 4.89
C LYS A 253 -1.21 25.99 4.92
N PRO A 254 -0.70 26.51 6.05
CA PRO A 254 0.57 27.24 6.09
C PRO A 254 1.83 26.35 6.09
N ARG A 255 1.71 25.02 6.09
CA ARG A 255 2.84 24.08 6.17
C ARG A 255 2.61 22.89 5.23
N THR A 256 3.62 22.57 4.43
CA THR A 256 3.81 21.23 3.85
C THR A 256 4.09 20.22 4.97
N PRO A 257 3.65 18.96 4.87
CA PRO A 257 3.19 18.23 3.67
C PRO A 257 1.66 18.18 3.53
N VAL A 258 0.94 19.23 3.98
CA VAL A 258 -0.53 19.22 3.91
C VAL A 258 -1.00 19.55 2.49
N PRO A 259 -2.00 18.84 1.93
CA PRO A 259 -2.54 19.13 0.61
C PRO A 259 -3.01 20.58 0.47
N ASP A 260 -2.86 21.14 -0.72
CA ASP A 260 -3.33 22.48 -1.04
C ASP A 260 -4.83 22.66 -0.75
N ALA A 261 -5.25 23.92 -0.65
CA ALA A 261 -6.67 24.24 -0.51
C ALA A 261 -7.44 23.82 -1.77
N LEU A 262 -8.56 23.12 -1.58
CA LEU A 262 -9.46 22.79 -2.66
C LEU A 262 -10.26 24.03 -3.07
N THR A 263 -10.60 24.12 -4.35
CA THR A 263 -11.62 25.08 -4.80
C THR A 263 -12.99 24.74 -4.21
N PRO A 264 -13.93 25.71 -4.11
CA PRO A 264 -15.31 25.43 -3.66
C PRO A 264 -15.94 24.22 -4.36
N ARG A 265 -15.78 24.12 -5.68
CA ARG A 265 -16.37 23.04 -6.47
C ARG A 265 -15.72 21.68 -6.20
N GLN A 266 -14.40 21.62 -6.05
CA GLN A 266 -13.70 20.39 -5.66
C GLN A 266 -14.09 19.96 -4.24
N ALA A 267 -14.26 20.91 -3.32
CA ALA A 267 -14.75 20.64 -1.98
C ALA A 267 -16.19 20.12 -1.99
N ASP A 268 -17.07 20.66 -2.84
CA ASP A 268 -18.44 20.15 -3.02
C ASP A 268 -18.46 18.69 -3.48
N ILE A 269 -17.63 18.33 -4.47
CA ILE A 269 -17.51 16.94 -4.94
C ILE A 269 -17.09 16.02 -3.79
N LEU A 270 -16.05 16.39 -3.05
CA LEU A 270 -15.58 15.59 -1.92
C LEU A 270 -16.60 15.55 -0.77
N LEU A 271 -17.43 16.59 -0.60
CA LEU A 271 -18.51 16.60 0.38
C LEU A 271 -19.59 15.55 0.09
N GLU A 272 -19.83 15.18 -1.18
CA GLU A 272 -20.74 14.08 -1.52
C GLU A 272 -20.21 12.76 -0.94
N THR A 273 -18.92 12.47 -1.17
CA THR A 273 -18.23 11.33 -0.55
C THR A 273 -18.27 11.40 0.97
N ALA A 274 -17.94 12.57 1.54
CA ALA A 274 -17.91 12.76 3.00
C ALA A 274 -19.29 12.55 3.63
N ARG A 275 -20.36 13.02 3.00
CA ARG A 275 -21.73 12.84 3.46
C ARG A 275 -22.09 11.36 3.52
N GLY A 276 -21.80 10.60 2.46
CA GLY A 276 -22.03 9.15 2.42
C GLY A 276 -21.30 8.44 3.56
N LEU A 277 -20.01 8.74 3.74
CA LEU A 277 -19.17 8.14 4.80
C LEU A 277 -19.63 8.51 6.21
N VAL A 278 -20.09 9.75 6.45
CA VAL A 278 -20.63 10.17 7.75
C VAL A 278 -21.94 9.44 8.07
N HIS A 279 -22.88 9.30 7.11
CA HIS A 279 -24.09 8.51 7.33
C HIS A 279 -23.76 7.03 7.59
N LEU A 280 -22.80 6.46 6.86
CA LEU A 280 -22.32 5.10 7.09
C LEU A 280 -21.67 4.97 8.47
N HIS A 281 -20.92 5.98 8.92
CA HIS A 281 -20.35 6.00 10.27
C HIS A 281 -21.40 6.03 11.36
N ILE A 282 -22.46 6.83 11.19
CA ILE A 282 -23.58 6.87 12.14
C ILE A 282 -24.27 5.51 12.25
N ARG A 283 -24.32 4.77 11.14
CA ARG A 283 -24.80 3.39 11.10
C ARG A 283 -23.79 2.38 11.64
N GLY A 284 -22.54 2.79 11.87
CA GLY A 284 -21.39 2.01 12.36
C GLY A 284 -20.53 1.35 11.28
N GLU A 285 -20.79 1.58 9.99
CA GLU A 285 -20.02 1.02 8.87
C GLU A 285 -18.96 2.01 8.31
N GLY A 286 -18.88 3.21 8.87
CA GLY A 286 -18.09 4.31 8.30
C GLY A 286 -16.60 3.99 8.18
N THR A 287 -16.00 3.35 9.19
CA THR A 287 -14.57 3.01 9.14
C THR A 287 -14.29 1.99 8.04
N LEU A 288 -15.13 0.97 7.88
CA LEU A 288 -15.01 -0.01 6.80
C LEU A 288 -15.03 0.67 5.43
N TRP A 289 -16.07 1.49 5.19
CA TRP A 289 -16.25 2.16 3.90
C TRP A 289 -15.21 3.24 3.62
N LEU A 290 -14.71 3.92 4.66
CA LEU A 290 -13.60 4.87 4.53
C LEU A 290 -12.36 4.16 3.96
N HIS A 291 -12.00 3.01 4.53
CA HIS A 291 -10.86 2.22 4.06
C HIS A 291 -11.12 1.63 2.67
N MET A 292 -12.34 1.17 2.38
CA MET A 292 -12.68 0.70 1.03
C MET A 292 -12.49 1.82 -0.01
N VAL A 293 -13.01 3.03 0.25
CA VAL A 293 -12.86 4.19 -0.65
C VAL A 293 -11.39 4.55 -0.87
N GLN A 294 -10.58 4.58 0.20
CA GLN A 294 -9.14 4.87 0.10
C GLN A 294 -8.42 3.85 -0.78
N ASN A 295 -8.67 2.55 -0.57
CA ASN A 295 -7.96 1.51 -1.31
C ASN A 295 -8.50 1.31 -2.74
N MET A 296 -9.80 1.44 -2.97
CA MET A 296 -10.42 1.31 -4.31
C MET A 296 -9.94 2.37 -5.30
N ALA A 297 -9.49 3.54 -4.83
CA ALA A 297 -8.93 4.56 -5.69
C ALA A 297 -7.51 4.20 -6.18
N ALA A 298 -6.74 3.41 -5.43
CA ALA A 298 -5.31 3.20 -5.65
C ALA A 298 -4.97 2.73 -7.09
N PRO A 299 -5.70 1.77 -7.71
CA PRO A 299 -5.45 1.37 -9.09
C PRO A 299 -5.56 2.52 -10.10
N ALA A 300 -6.55 3.41 -9.97
CA ALA A 300 -6.71 4.57 -10.85
C ALA A 300 -5.65 5.64 -10.60
N VAL A 301 -5.24 5.86 -9.35
CA VAL A 301 -4.18 6.81 -9.01
C VAL A 301 -2.83 6.32 -9.56
N PHE A 302 -2.52 5.04 -9.35
CA PHE A 302 -1.27 4.43 -9.82
C PHE A 302 -1.17 4.34 -11.34
N SER A 303 -2.27 3.99 -12.01
CA SER A 303 -2.31 3.95 -13.47
C SER A 303 -2.05 5.32 -14.08
N ARG A 304 -2.61 6.38 -13.47
CA ARG A 304 -2.39 7.76 -13.92
C ARG A 304 -0.99 8.29 -13.63
N LEU A 305 -0.41 7.94 -12.49
CA LEU A 305 0.94 8.36 -12.12
C LEU A 305 1.99 7.75 -13.05
N GLY A 306 1.84 6.45 -13.35
CA GLY A 306 2.81 5.67 -14.09
C GLY A 306 4.13 5.49 -13.33
N PHE A 307 4.75 4.32 -13.49
CA PHE A 307 6.00 3.96 -12.83
C PHE A 307 7.10 3.67 -13.86
N ASP A 308 8.35 3.92 -13.46
CA ASP A 308 9.50 3.61 -14.28
C ASP A 308 9.76 2.11 -14.32
N ARG A 309 9.43 1.41 -13.24
CA ARG A 309 9.65 -0.02 -13.07
C ARG A 309 8.41 -0.73 -12.55
N LEU A 310 8.16 -1.93 -13.07
CA LEU A 310 7.09 -2.81 -12.60
C LEU A 310 7.67 -4.18 -12.27
N ALA A 311 7.45 -4.63 -11.03
CA ALA A 311 7.89 -5.93 -10.54
C ALA A 311 6.69 -6.75 -10.09
N GLY A 312 6.86 -8.06 -9.91
CA GLY A 312 5.83 -8.87 -9.25
C GLY A 312 5.93 -10.36 -9.58
N CYS A 313 4.97 -11.11 -9.04
CA CYS A 313 4.77 -12.53 -9.36
C CYS A 313 3.45 -12.70 -10.12
N GLY A 314 3.43 -13.56 -11.14
CA GLY A 314 2.19 -13.77 -11.89
C GLY A 314 2.34 -14.58 -13.17
N SER A 315 1.39 -14.38 -14.07
CA SER A 315 1.38 -14.98 -15.40
C SER A 315 1.81 -13.96 -16.45
N ALA A 316 2.26 -14.42 -17.63
CA ALA A 316 2.58 -13.54 -18.75
C ALA A 316 1.39 -12.66 -19.18
N ALA A 317 0.14 -13.14 -19.02
CA ALA A 317 -1.05 -12.33 -19.31
C ALA A 317 -1.23 -11.17 -18.32
N PHE A 318 -0.92 -11.40 -17.04
CA PHE A 318 -0.90 -10.32 -16.03
C PHE A 318 0.23 -9.33 -16.30
N PHE A 319 1.40 -9.82 -16.73
CA PHE A 319 2.52 -8.97 -17.13
C PHE A 319 2.13 -7.96 -18.22
N GLU A 320 1.50 -8.41 -19.31
CA GLU A 320 1.06 -7.52 -20.40
C GLU A 320 0.01 -6.50 -19.91
N THR A 321 -0.99 -6.97 -19.17
CA THR A 321 -2.10 -6.14 -18.69
C THR A 321 -1.59 -5.05 -17.74
N TRP A 322 -0.79 -5.42 -16.73
CA TRP A 322 -0.29 -4.46 -15.76
C TRP A 322 0.77 -3.53 -16.35
N SER A 323 1.59 -4.01 -17.29
CA SER A 323 2.52 -3.13 -18.02
C SER A 323 1.76 -2.05 -18.79
N ALA A 324 0.65 -2.40 -19.45
CA ALA A 324 -0.17 -1.42 -20.17
C ALA A 324 -0.88 -0.41 -19.25
N LEU A 325 -1.22 -0.81 -18.03
CA LEU A 325 -1.95 0.03 -17.07
C LEU A 325 -1.03 0.97 -16.28
N TYR A 326 0.16 0.52 -15.90
CA TYR A 326 0.97 1.17 -14.86
C TYR A 326 2.36 1.60 -15.29
N LEU A 327 2.87 1.12 -16.42
CA LEU A 327 4.23 1.43 -16.85
C LEU A 327 4.26 2.72 -17.67
N ARG A 328 5.26 3.57 -17.40
CA ARG A 328 5.55 4.71 -18.28
C ARG A 328 6.05 4.24 -19.65
N PRO A 329 5.96 5.07 -20.72
CA PRO A 329 6.39 4.68 -22.06
C PRO A 329 7.82 4.14 -22.17
N GLU A 330 8.75 4.65 -21.35
CA GLU A 330 10.16 4.20 -21.30
C GLU A 330 10.44 3.26 -20.12
N GLY A 331 9.40 2.81 -19.43
CA GLY A 331 9.54 1.95 -18.26
C GLY A 331 9.93 0.52 -18.63
N ARG A 332 10.40 -0.22 -17.62
CA ARG A 332 10.79 -1.63 -17.75
C ARG A 332 10.01 -2.46 -16.74
N ALA A 333 9.54 -3.63 -17.16
CA ALA A 333 8.84 -4.56 -16.28
C ALA A 333 9.60 -5.89 -16.20
N ALA A 334 9.57 -6.52 -15.03
CA ALA A 334 10.10 -7.86 -14.81
C ALA A 334 9.17 -8.63 -13.87
N MET A 335 8.72 -9.81 -14.29
CA MET A 335 7.80 -10.63 -13.51
C MET A 335 8.33 -12.05 -13.33
N LEU A 336 8.21 -12.55 -12.11
CA LEU A 336 8.47 -13.95 -11.80
C LEU A 336 7.26 -14.79 -12.19
N THR A 337 7.49 -15.78 -13.06
CA THR A 337 6.51 -16.79 -13.43
C THR A 337 7.01 -18.14 -12.91
N SER A 338 6.14 -18.89 -12.23
CA SER A 338 6.48 -20.21 -11.70
C SER A 338 5.28 -21.14 -11.78
N SER A 339 5.52 -22.43 -12.02
CA SER A 339 4.48 -23.44 -11.83
C SER A 339 4.25 -23.64 -10.34
N VAL A 340 2.99 -23.76 -9.92
CA VAL A 340 2.62 -23.89 -8.50
C VAL A 340 3.40 -25.04 -7.84
N GLY A 341 4.12 -24.74 -6.75
CA GLY A 341 4.93 -25.70 -6.00
C GLY A 341 6.33 -25.97 -6.59
N ALA A 342 6.74 -25.27 -7.64
CA ALA A 342 8.08 -25.40 -8.20
C ALA A 342 9.12 -24.67 -7.32
N ALA A 343 10.34 -25.23 -7.29
CA ALA A 343 11.43 -24.63 -6.54
C ALA A 343 11.86 -23.30 -7.21
N PRO A 344 12.38 -22.32 -6.45
CA PRO A 344 12.79 -21.01 -7.01
C PRO A 344 13.79 -21.12 -8.17
N GLU A 345 14.60 -22.18 -8.16
CA GLU A 345 15.59 -22.55 -9.19
C GLU A 345 15.01 -23.04 -10.53
N SER A 346 13.69 -23.23 -10.59
CA SER A 346 12.95 -23.57 -11.80
C SER A 346 12.00 -22.46 -12.26
N SER A 347 12.04 -21.30 -11.58
CA SER A 347 11.22 -20.16 -11.94
C SER A 347 11.81 -19.40 -13.13
N LEU A 348 10.91 -18.91 -13.98
CA LEU A 348 11.23 -18.15 -15.19
C LEU A 348 10.98 -16.67 -14.92
N VAL A 349 11.99 -15.83 -15.14
CA VAL A 349 11.86 -14.37 -15.06
C VAL A 349 11.52 -13.84 -16.45
N VAL A 350 10.43 -13.11 -16.57
CA VAL A 350 9.97 -12.49 -17.81
C VAL A 350 10.26 -11.00 -17.74
N THR A 351 11.12 -10.49 -18.62
CA THR A 351 11.53 -9.05 -18.63
C THR A 351 10.93 -8.27 -19.82
N GLY A 352 10.07 -8.93 -20.61
CA GLY A 352 9.40 -8.38 -21.79
C GLY A 352 8.56 -9.46 -22.49
N ALA A 353 7.73 -9.08 -23.47
CA ALA A 353 6.81 -10.00 -24.14
C ALA A 353 7.50 -11.22 -24.81
N GLU A 354 8.76 -11.05 -25.24
CA GLU A 354 9.54 -12.11 -25.90
C GLU A 354 10.87 -12.41 -25.17
N GLN A 355 11.07 -11.87 -23.97
CA GLN A 355 12.32 -12.05 -23.22
C GLN A 355 12.07 -12.80 -21.94
N SER A 356 12.69 -13.98 -21.83
CA SER A 356 12.63 -14.81 -20.64
C SER A 356 14.02 -15.29 -20.23
N LEU A 357 14.22 -15.41 -18.93
CA LEU A 357 15.48 -15.79 -18.31
C LEU A 357 15.20 -16.94 -17.34
N THR A 358 16.01 -17.98 -17.41
CA THR A 358 16.04 -19.03 -16.40
C THR A 358 17.29 -18.87 -15.55
N LEU A 359 17.12 -18.94 -14.22
CA LEU A 359 18.25 -18.86 -13.28
C LEU A 359 18.75 -20.26 -12.94
N ARG A 360 20.07 -20.45 -12.97
CA ARG A 360 20.73 -21.66 -12.49
C ARG A 360 21.52 -21.37 -11.23
N ILE A 361 21.27 -22.15 -10.19
CA ILE A 361 21.98 -22.07 -8.92
C ILE A 361 23.17 -23.05 -8.94
N GLU A 362 24.37 -22.54 -8.72
CA GLU A 362 25.60 -23.31 -8.55
C GLU A 362 25.92 -23.42 -7.05
N GLY A 363 26.07 -24.65 -6.51
CA GLY A 363 26.55 -24.84 -5.14
C GLY A 363 25.49 -25.20 -4.08
N GLY A 364 24.26 -25.54 -4.49
CA GLY A 364 23.20 -26.01 -3.61
C GLY A 364 22.10 -24.96 -3.36
N PRO A 365 21.06 -25.30 -2.57
CA PRO A 365 19.92 -24.41 -2.37
C PRO A 365 20.32 -23.15 -1.58
N ILE A 366 19.84 -21.99 -2.03
CA ILE A 366 20.05 -20.71 -1.35
C ILE A 366 18.91 -20.48 -0.34
N PRO A 367 19.20 -20.16 0.93
CA PRO A 367 18.17 -19.80 1.91
C PRO A 367 17.27 -18.67 1.40
N HIS A 368 15.96 -18.78 1.63
CA HIS A 368 14.99 -17.84 1.06
C HIS A 368 15.14 -16.40 1.58
N ASP A 369 15.74 -16.23 2.75
CA ASP A 369 16.01 -14.97 3.45
C ASP A 369 17.38 -14.36 3.09
N SER A 370 18.20 -15.05 2.28
CA SER A 370 19.51 -14.53 1.86
C SER A 370 19.36 -13.21 1.09
N SER A 371 20.32 -12.31 1.28
CA SER A 371 20.41 -11.08 0.48
C SER A 371 20.85 -11.40 -0.95
N TRP A 372 20.55 -10.51 -1.90
CA TRP A 372 21.09 -10.65 -3.26
C TRP A 372 22.62 -10.59 -3.28
N ALA A 373 23.22 -9.70 -2.48
CA ALA A 373 24.68 -9.57 -2.37
C ALA A 373 25.36 -10.90 -1.97
N ASP A 374 24.76 -11.66 -1.06
CA ASP A 374 25.28 -12.97 -0.63
C ASP A 374 25.06 -14.06 -1.69
N ALA A 375 23.92 -14.00 -2.38
CA ALA A 375 23.51 -15.01 -3.36
C ALA A 375 24.19 -14.86 -4.73
N LYS A 376 24.52 -13.63 -5.15
CA LYS A 376 24.97 -13.29 -6.52
C LYS A 376 26.16 -14.11 -7.02
N ALA A 377 27.10 -14.46 -6.15
CA ALA A 377 28.27 -15.25 -6.52
C ALA A 377 27.92 -16.68 -7.02
N THR A 378 26.81 -17.22 -6.52
CA THR A 378 26.35 -18.60 -6.76
C THR A 378 25.33 -18.73 -7.89
N ILE A 379 24.88 -17.61 -8.47
CA ILE A 379 23.83 -17.62 -9.49
C ILE A 379 24.41 -17.39 -10.89
N ARG A 380 23.89 -18.13 -11.87
CA ARG A 380 24.15 -17.94 -13.29
C ARG A 380 22.84 -17.68 -14.02
N VAL A 381 22.79 -16.58 -14.76
CA VAL A 381 21.65 -16.21 -15.59
C VAL A 381 21.79 -16.90 -16.94
N VAL A 382 20.78 -17.67 -17.34
CA VAL A 382 20.68 -18.27 -18.68
C VAL A 382 19.59 -17.52 -19.44
N LYS A 383 19.97 -16.89 -20.54
CA LYS A 383 19.03 -16.24 -21.46
C LYS A 383 18.37 -17.29 -22.34
N ASP A 384 17.06 -17.41 -22.25
CA ASP A 384 16.27 -18.23 -23.17
C ASP A 384 15.88 -17.32 -24.35
N THR A 385 16.52 -17.55 -25.50
CA THR A 385 16.29 -16.83 -26.77
C THR A 385 15.02 -17.24 -27.48
#